data_AF-Q0TWM4-F1
#
_entry.id   AF-Q0TWM4-F1
#
_cell.length_a   1.000
_cell.length_b   1.000
_cell.length_c   1.000
_cell.angle_alpha   90.00
_cell.angle_beta   90.00
_cell.angle_gamma   90.00
#
_symmetry.space_group_name_H-M   'P 1'
#
loop_
_entity.id
_entity.type
_entity.pdbx_description
1 polymer ?
#
loop_
_entity_poly.entity_id
_entity_poly.type
_entity_poly.pdbx_seq_one_letter_code
_entity_poly.pdbx_strand_id
1 'polypeptide(L)'
;MYFAYSSTHEKFVWEARTEPKVVDVFTKLWGTDELLCSFDGMNITLPRQKDLTWSPWPHCDQNENRKGMQCVQGLLNYQPNGPKDGGLILMKGSAKLFDEFFAEKREQDEHEDKPPPEEEMRDLFIFKEEDVKWFQDRGCVLQKINMEPGDLVLWDSRTMHYAEHPQGDLIRHVQYICMTPRKFAKKEDIELKAKLFNDFQGTTHWPHCNIHKAGPPLRDGKLCPKNRTEPLEKPVITDQVLRLAGAKAY
;
A
#
# COMPACT_ATOMS: atom_id res chain seq x y z
N MET A 1 -11.03 2.77 -1.44
CA MET A 1 -10.03 1.73 -1.77
C MET A 1 -10.70 0.36 -1.73
N TYR A 2 -10.16 -0.62 -2.45
CA TYR A 2 -10.71 -1.98 -2.55
C TYR A 2 -9.72 -2.98 -1.96
N PHE A 3 -10.01 -3.45 -0.75
CA PHE A 3 -9.23 -4.46 -0.02
C PHE A 3 -10.01 -5.76 0.24
N ALA A 4 -11.33 -5.72 0.00
CA ALA A 4 -12.27 -6.80 0.31
C ALA A 4 -12.82 -7.45 -0.97
N TYR A 5 -13.89 -8.25 -0.85
CA TYR A 5 -14.56 -8.93 -1.98
C TYR A 5 -13.66 -9.91 -2.73
N SER A 6 -12.58 -10.40 -2.09
CA SER A 6 -11.52 -11.19 -2.74
C SER A 6 -10.84 -10.46 -3.91
N SER A 7 -11.01 -9.14 -4.01
CA SER A 7 -10.49 -8.34 -5.13
C SER A 7 -8.96 -8.35 -5.21
N THR A 8 -8.29 -8.51 -4.07
CA THR A 8 -6.82 -8.61 -3.96
C THR A 8 -6.24 -9.92 -4.50
N HIS A 9 -7.09 -10.84 -4.95
CA HIS A 9 -6.71 -12.12 -5.54
C HIS A 9 -7.33 -12.35 -6.93
N GLU A 10 -7.91 -11.33 -7.57
CA GLU A 10 -8.36 -11.46 -8.96
C GLU A 10 -7.19 -11.83 -9.88
N LYS A 11 -7.51 -12.52 -10.98
CA LYS A 11 -6.52 -12.99 -11.95
C LYS A 11 -5.59 -11.86 -12.42
N PHE A 12 -6.15 -10.72 -12.83
CA PHE A 12 -5.35 -9.58 -13.29
C PHE A 12 -4.43 -9.00 -12.21
N VAL A 13 -4.83 -9.07 -10.93
CA VAL A 13 -4.03 -8.59 -9.80
C VAL A 13 -2.78 -9.44 -9.62
N TRP A 14 -2.92 -10.75 -9.79
CA TRP A 14 -1.78 -11.67 -9.77
C TRP A 14 -0.93 -11.57 -11.02
N GLU A 15 -1.53 -11.42 -12.20
CA GLU A 15 -0.80 -11.17 -13.45
C GLU A 15 0.12 -9.95 -13.30
N ALA A 16 -0.39 -8.84 -12.77
CA ALA A 16 0.39 -7.63 -12.49
C ALA A 16 1.52 -7.85 -11.47
N ARG A 17 1.27 -8.59 -10.37
CA ARG A 17 2.30 -8.95 -9.38
C ARG A 17 3.40 -9.84 -9.97
N THR A 18 3.06 -10.66 -10.96
CA THR A 18 4.01 -11.59 -11.61
C THR A 18 4.59 -11.08 -12.92
N GLU A 19 4.22 -9.87 -13.36
CA GLU A 19 4.80 -9.26 -14.56
C GLU A 19 6.33 -9.18 -14.41
N PRO A 20 7.12 -9.75 -15.35
CA PRO A 20 8.58 -9.85 -15.20
C PRO A 20 9.27 -8.53 -14.83
N LYS A 21 8.84 -7.41 -15.42
CA LYS A 21 9.42 -6.09 -15.10
C LYS A 21 9.10 -5.61 -13.69
N VAL A 22 7.92 -5.94 -13.15
CA VAL A 22 7.55 -5.61 -11.77
C VAL A 22 8.42 -6.41 -10.80
N VAL A 23 8.53 -7.71 -11.01
CA VAL A 23 9.34 -8.60 -10.16
C VAL A 23 10.83 -8.23 -10.21
N ASP A 24 11.35 -7.92 -11.40
CA ASP A 24 12.74 -7.50 -11.61
C ASP A 24 13.09 -6.22 -10.84
N VAL A 25 12.18 -5.24 -10.79
CA VAL A 25 12.37 -4.00 -10.02
C VAL A 25 12.56 -4.32 -8.53
N PHE A 26 11.73 -5.17 -7.93
CA PHE A 26 11.88 -5.56 -6.53
C PHE A 26 13.10 -6.46 -6.28
N THR A 27 13.41 -7.34 -7.24
CA THR A 27 14.61 -8.21 -7.19
C THR A 27 15.88 -7.37 -7.13
N LYS A 28 15.97 -6.34 -7.98
CA LYS A 28 17.09 -5.39 -8.00
C LYS A 28 17.15 -4.53 -6.75
N LEU A 29 16.00 -4.05 -6.28
CA LEU A 29 15.91 -3.26 -5.05
C LEU A 29 16.48 -4.02 -3.86
N TRP A 30 16.15 -5.31 -3.73
CA TRP A 30 16.51 -6.12 -2.57
C TRP A 30 17.72 -7.01 -2.74
N GLY A 31 18.25 -7.13 -3.97
CA GLY A 31 19.40 -7.98 -4.29
C GLY A 31 19.12 -9.49 -4.17
N THR A 32 17.85 -9.91 -4.30
CA THR A 32 17.44 -11.32 -4.22
C THR A 32 16.12 -11.53 -4.95
N ASP A 33 15.96 -12.70 -5.58
CA ASP A 33 14.73 -13.17 -6.21
C ASP A 33 13.80 -13.89 -5.21
N GLU A 34 14.27 -14.17 -3.99
CA GLU A 34 13.50 -14.77 -2.90
C GLU A 34 12.59 -13.74 -2.24
N LEU A 35 11.45 -13.43 -2.88
CA LEU A 35 10.54 -12.37 -2.45
C LEU A 35 9.22 -12.91 -1.87
N LEU A 36 8.58 -12.11 -1.02
CA LEU A 36 7.17 -12.24 -0.65
C LEU A 36 6.43 -11.00 -1.14
N CYS A 37 5.21 -11.15 -1.64
CA CYS A 37 4.37 -10.06 -2.14
C CYS A 37 3.24 -9.76 -1.17
N SER A 38 2.92 -8.49 -0.90
CA SER A 38 1.72 -8.10 -0.15
C SER A 38 0.44 -8.49 -0.90
N PHE A 39 -0.62 -8.82 -0.17
CA PHE A 39 -1.98 -8.99 -0.74
C PHE A 39 -2.79 -7.72 -0.55
N ASP A 40 -2.14 -6.60 -0.86
CA ASP A 40 -2.69 -5.27 -0.73
C ASP A 40 -3.77 -5.00 -1.80
N GLY A 41 -4.50 -3.91 -1.59
CA GLY A 41 -5.63 -3.50 -2.38
C GLY A 41 -5.30 -2.81 -3.70
N MET A 42 -6.38 -2.36 -4.30
CA MET A 42 -6.37 -1.46 -5.44
C MET A 42 -7.18 -0.21 -5.11
N ASN A 43 -6.93 0.87 -5.82
CA ASN A 43 -7.74 2.06 -5.72
C ASN A 43 -8.38 2.36 -7.07
N ILE A 44 -9.71 2.38 -7.07
CA ILE A 44 -10.52 2.95 -8.15
C ILE A 44 -11.21 4.16 -7.56
N THR A 45 -10.87 5.35 -8.04
CA THR A 45 -11.50 6.60 -7.60
C THR A 45 -12.23 7.21 -8.78
N LEU A 46 -13.53 7.46 -8.59
CA LEU A 46 -14.36 8.12 -9.59
C LEU A 46 -14.13 9.65 -9.51
N PRO A 47 -14.02 10.34 -10.65
CA PRO A 47 -13.88 11.78 -10.67
C PRO A 47 -15.20 12.48 -10.33
N ARG A 48 -15.11 13.76 -9.92
CA ARG A 48 -16.25 14.68 -9.73
C ARG A 48 -17.33 14.18 -8.75
N GLN A 49 -16.93 13.46 -7.71
CA GLN A 49 -17.82 13.15 -6.57
C GLN A 49 -18.17 14.47 -5.86
N LYS A 50 -19.46 14.79 -5.76
CA LYS A 50 -19.96 16.07 -5.19
C LYS A 50 -20.31 15.96 -3.70
N ASP A 51 -20.48 14.74 -3.24
CA ASP A 51 -20.88 14.32 -1.91
C ASP A 51 -19.69 13.86 -1.06
N LEU A 52 -18.46 13.98 -1.59
CA LEU A 52 -17.24 13.64 -0.89
C LEU A 52 -16.57 14.90 -0.33
N THR A 53 -16.37 14.94 0.98
CA THR A 53 -15.41 15.85 1.62
C THR A 53 -14.04 15.18 1.60
N TRP A 54 -12.99 15.93 1.30
CA TRP A 54 -11.62 15.43 1.30
C TRP A 54 -10.66 16.49 1.84
N SER A 55 -9.78 16.08 2.73
CA SER A 55 -8.62 16.84 3.20
C SER A 55 -7.32 16.05 2.98
N PRO A 56 -6.18 16.73 2.79
CA PRO A 56 -4.88 16.10 2.86
C PRO A 56 -4.67 15.45 4.23
N TRP A 57 -4.08 14.26 4.23
CA TRP A 57 -3.76 13.49 5.42
C TRP A 57 -2.32 12.96 5.32
N PRO A 58 -1.31 13.83 5.39
CA PRO A 58 0.08 13.43 5.23
C PRO A 58 0.45 12.38 6.28
N HIS A 59 0.95 11.23 5.85
CA HIS A 59 1.32 10.14 6.74
C HIS A 59 2.56 9.39 6.23
N CYS A 60 3.13 8.55 7.09
CA CYS A 60 4.05 7.50 6.70
C CYS A 60 3.60 6.17 7.28
N ASP A 61 4.02 5.08 6.65
CA ASP A 61 3.57 3.73 6.98
C ASP A 61 4.68 2.84 7.52
N GLN A 62 5.71 3.43 8.12
CA GLN A 62 6.70 2.72 8.92
C GLN A 62 6.69 3.27 10.34
N ASN A 63 6.55 2.38 11.32
CA ASN A 63 6.66 2.74 12.73
C ASN A 63 8.04 3.31 13.08
N GLU A 64 8.10 4.30 13.96
CA GLU A 64 9.30 4.99 14.44
C GLU A 64 10.32 4.08 15.15
N ASN A 65 9.85 2.97 15.71
CA ASN A 65 10.67 1.94 16.36
C ASN A 65 11.40 1.05 15.36
N ARG A 66 11.00 1.06 14.07
CA ARG A 66 11.69 0.33 13.00
C ARG A 66 12.81 1.18 12.41
N LYS A 67 14.04 0.66 12.48
CA LYS A 67 15.23 1.37 11.98
C LYS A 67 15.60 0.97 10.56
N GLY A 68 16.04 1.95 9.79
CA GLY A 68 16.40 1.79 8.38
C GLY A 68 15.19 1.56 7.46
N MET A 69 15.46 1.32 6.18
CA MET A 69 14.45 1.00 5.18
C MET A 69 14.02 -0.47 5.34
N GLN A 70 12.82 -0.70 5.88
CA GLN A 70 12.28 -2.06 6.08
C GLN A 70 11.25 -2.45 5.02
N CYS A 71 10.58 -1.45 4.43
CA CYS A 71 9.58 -1.64 3.40
C CYS A 71 9.67 -0.52 2.37
N VAL A 72 9.46 -0.91 1.11
CA VAL A 72 9.33 0.00 -0.03
C VAL A 72 8.01 -0.31 -0.68
N GLN A 73 7.07 0.59 -0.52
CA GLN A 73 5.75 0.48 -1.12
C GLN A 73 5.85 0.70 -2.63
N GLY A 74 4.87 0.16 -3.34
CA GLY A 74 4.77 0.33 -4.78
C GLY A 74 3.34 0.51 -5.24
N LEU A 75 3.20 1.27 -6.32
CA LEU A 75 1.92 1.56 -6.96
C LEU A 75 2.11 1.40 -8.47
N LEU A 76 1.39 0.43 -9.02
CA LEU A 76 1.30 0.20 -10.46
C LEU A 76 0.07 0.93 -11.00
N ASN A 77 0.27 1.77 -11.99
CA ASN A 77 -0.76 2.63 -12.56
C ASN A 77 -1.38 1.99 -13.81
N TYR A 78 -2.72 2.00 -13.93
CA TYR A 78 -3.42 1.38 -15.05
C TYR A 78 -4.05 2.37 -16.03
N GLN A 79 -4.20 3.64 -15.65
CA GLN A 79 -4.84 4.68 -16.46
C GLN A 79 -3.99 5.95 -16.47
N PRO A 80 -4.09 6.81 -17.50
CA PRO A 80 -3.36 8.08 -17.48
C PRO A 80 -3.65 8.86 -16.19
N ASN A 81 -2.61 9.34 -15.52
CA ASN A 81 -2.71 10.09 -14.27
C ASN A 81 -1.90 11.38 -14.38
N GLY A 82 -2.56 12.45 -14.82
CA GLY A 82 -1.98 13.77 -14.95
C GLY A 82 -2.05 14.61 -13.67
N PRO A 83 -1.70 15.91 -13.78
CA PRO A 83 -1.63 16.83 -12.64
C PRO A 83 -2.97 17.07 -11.92
N LYS A 84 -4.11 16.73 -12.54
CA LYS A 84 -5.46 16.97 -11.99
C LYS A 84 -6.24 15.68 -11.73
N ASP A 85 -5.69 14.52 -12.04
CA ASP A 85 -6.41 13.24 -11.96
C ASP A 85 -6.27 12.59 -10.57
N GLY A 86 -5.91 13.39 -9.57
CA GLY A 86 -5.62 12.95 -8.20
C GLY A 86 -4.45 11.98 -8.20
N GLY A 87 -4.29 11.21 -7.12
CA GLY A 87 -3.27 10.18 -7.03
C GLY A 87 -2.23 10.45 -5.96
N LEU A 88 -1.00 10.00 -6.19
CA LEU A 88 0.00 9.96 -5.13
C LEU A 88 0.73 11.31 -4.99
N ILE A 89 0.73 11.87 -3.78
CA ILE A 89 1.64 12.93 -3.36
C ILE A 89 2.75 12.30 -2.52
N LEU A 90 4.01 12.57 -2.86
CA LEU A 90 5.18 12.18 -2.09
C LEU A 90 5.94 13.41 -1.62
N MET A 91 6.40 13.42 -0.37
CA MET A 91 7.32 14.43 0.11
C MET A 91 8.77 14.02 -0.15
N LYS A 92 9.33 14.48 -1.26
CA LYS A 92 10.71 14.19 -1.66
C LYS A 92 11.68 14.66 -0.57
N GLY A 93 12.52 13.73 -0.10
CA GLY A 93 13.54 13.98 0.92
C GLY A 93 13.14 13.58 2.36
N SER A 94 11.84 13.46 2.64
CA SER A 94 11.32 13.22 4.00
C SER A 94 11.88 11.94 4.66
N ALA A 95 12.00 10.84 3.91
CA ALA A 95 12.52 9.57 4.44
C ALA A 95 13.94 9.68 5.02
N LYS A 96 14.77 10.63 4.55
CA LYS A 96 16.13 10.84 5.07
C LYS A 96 16.12 11.51 6.45
N LEU A 97 15.06 12.25 6.75
CA LEU A 97 14.87 12.97 8.01
C LEU A 97 14.00 12.19 9.00
N PHE A 98 13.56 10.98 8.65
CA PHE A 98 12.67 10.16 9.49
C PHE A 98 13.23 9.94 10.90
N ASP A 99 14.49 9.48 11.00
CA ASP A 99 15.10 9.21 12.31
C ASP A 99 15.37 10.50 13.11
N GLU A 100 15.64 11.63 12.44
CA GLU A 100 15.77 12.94 13.10
C GLU A 100 14.42 13.42 13.63
N PHE A 101 13.38 13.31 12.83
CA PHE A 101 12.03 13.73 13.19
C PHE A 101 11.52 12.96 14.42
N PHE A 102 11.74 11.65 14.44
CA PHE A 102 11.35 10.76 15.56
C PHE A 102 12.42 10.62 16.66
N ALA A 103 13.45 11.47 16.68
CA ALA A 103 14.40 11.51 17.80
C ALA A 103 13.73 12.00 19.10
N GLU A 104 12.62 12.73 18.97
CA GLU A 104 11.78 13.19 20.06
C GLU A 104 10.40 12.51 19.97
N LYS A 105 9.69 12.42 21.10
CA LYS A 105 8.33 11.90 21.10
C LYS A 105 7.42 12.83 20.28
N ARG A 106 6.68 12.26 19.34
CA ARG A 106 5.71 12.96 18.49
C ARG A 106 4.30 12.48 18.80
N GLU A 107 3.33 13.35 18.52
CA GLU A 107 1.91 13.04 18.59
C GLU A 107 1.33 13.10 17.19
N GLN A 108 0.52 12.11 16.85
CA GLN A 108 -0.16 12.07 15.56
C GLN A 108 -1.27 13.11 15.50
N ASP A 109 -1.61 13.55 14.30
CA ASP A 109 -2.79 14.37 14.07
C ASP A 109 -4.09 13.61 14.39
N GLU A 110 -5.15 14.34 14.75
CA GLU A 110 -6.51 13.82 14.95
C GLU A 110 -7.34 14.00 13.67
N HIS A 111 -6.89 13.35 12.59
CA HIS A 111 -7.58 13.39 11.30
C HIS A 111 -8.87 12.56 11.33
N GLU A 112 -9.91 12.98 10.59
CA GLU A 112 -11.21 12.29 10.57
C GLU A 112 -11.13 10.85 10.04
N ASP A 113 -10.21 10.60 9.10
CA ASP A 113 -9.92 9.28 8.54
C ASP A 113 -8.94 8.44 9.39
N LYS A 114 -8.55 8.91 10.58
CA LYS A 114 -7.68 8.15 11.48
C LYS A 114 -8.39 6.85 11.92
N PRO A 115 -7.74 5.69 11.82
CA PRO A 115 -8.32 4.44 12.31
C PRO A 115 -8.66 4.51 13.81
N PRO A 116 -9.72 3.83 14.27
CA PRO A 116 -10.05 3.77 15.69
C PRO A 116 -8.86 3.28 16.52
N PRO A 117 -8.65 3.77 17.76
CA PRO A 117 -7.54 3.33 18.61
C PRO A 117 -7.48 1.81 18.86
N GLU A 118 -8.61 1.13 18.72
CA GLU A 118 -8.78 -0.32 18.86
C GLU A 118 -8.16 -1.11 17.69
N GLU A 119 -8.02 -0.47 16.53
CA GLU A 119 -7.25 -0.97 15.39
C GLU A 119 -5.81 -0.50 15.61
N GLU A 120 -4.99 -1.32 16.30
CA GLU A 120 -3.54 -1.06 16.46
C GLU A 120 -2.84 -1.01 15.09
N MET A 121 -2.99 0.10 14.36
CA MET A 121 -2.29 0.40 13.12
C MET A 121 -0.87 0.79 13.46
N ARG A 122 -0.09 -0.22 13.89
CA ARG A 122 1.25 -0.07 14.44
C ARG A 122 2.18 0.71 13.53
N ASP A 123 1.97 0.65 12.22
CA ASP A 123 2.88 1.21 11.24
C ASP A 123 2.42 2.56 10.67
N LEU A 124 1.30 3.15 11.13
CA LEU A 124 0.82 4.46 10.65
C LEU A 124 1.28 5.60 11.56
N PHE A 125 1.80 6.69 10.99
CA PHE A 125 1.95 7.99 11.66
C PHE A 125 1.38 9.12 10.80
N ILE A 126 0.38 9.84 11.31
CA ILE A 126 -0.25 10.99 10.65
C ILE A 126 0.42 12.28 11.13
N PHE A 127 0.98 13.04 10.20
CA PHE A 127 1.71 14.28 10.46
C PHE A 127 0.76 15.46 10.62
N LYS A 128 1.07 16.34 11.58
CA LYS A 128 0.39 17.64 11.74
C LYS A 128 0.91 18.62 10.69
N GLU A 129 0.17 19.72 10.49
CA GLU A 129 0.61 20.80 9.58
C GLU A 129 1.99 21.37 9.97
N GLU A 130 2.26 21.50 11.28
CA GLU A 130 3.56 21.94 11.82
C GLU A 130 4.70 20.95 11.49
N ASP A 131 4.41 19.65 11.45
CA ASP A 131 5.38 18.62 11.07
C ASP A 131 5.69 18.73 9.58
N VAL A 132 4.67 18.90 8.73
CA VAL A 132 4.86 19.12 7.28
C VAL A 132 5.77 20.33 7.05
N LYS A 133 5.52 21.43 7.77
CA LYS A 133 6.36 22.62 7.69
C LYS A 133 7.80 22.35 8.16
N TRP A 134 7.98 21.56 9.22
CA TRP A 134 9.31 21.17 9.71
C TRP A 134 10.15 20.47 8.63
N PHE A 135 9.53 19.61 7.81
CA PHE A 135 10.20 18.96 6.67
C PHE A 135 10.44 19.95 5.53
N GLN A 136 9.50 20.86 5.23
CA GLN A 136 9.67 21.90 4.20
C GLN A 136 10.82 22.87 4.52
N ASP A 137 10.93 23.31 5.78
CA ASP A 137 12.01 24.17 6.27
C ASP A 137 13.39 23.49 6.15
N ARG A 138 13.43 22.16 6.01
CA ARG A 138 14.63 21.35 5.75
C ARG A 138 14.78 20.94 4.28
N GLY A 139 14.08 21.63 3.38
CA GLY A 139 14.21 21.46 1.93
C GLY A 139 13.45 20.26 1.35
N CYS A 140 12.55 19.63 2.11
CA CYS A 140 11.68 18.58 1.57
C CYS A 140 10.51 19.21 0.80
N VAL A 141 10.10 18.58 -0.30
CA VAL A 141 9.10 19.15 -1.22
C VAL A 141 7.98 18.14 -1.48
N LEU A 142 6.73 18.56 -1.27
CA LEU A 142 5.57 17.79 -1.71
C LEU A 142 5.49 17.81 -3.23
N GLN A 143 5.45 16.62 -3.82
CA GLN A 143 5.43 16.42 -5.25
C GLN A 143 4.29 15.50 -5.65
N LYS A 144 3.43 15.98 -6.54
CA LYS A 144 2.45 15.16 -7.25
C LYS A 144 3.17 14.24 -8.23
N ILE A 145 2.92 12.95 -8.12
CA ILE A 145 3.45 11.96 -9.05
C ILE A 145 2.44 11.79 -10.18
N ASN A 146 2.85 12.15 -11.40
CA ASN A 146 2.10 11.87 -12.62
C ASN A 146 2.65 10.60 -13.25
N MET A 147 1.75 9.80 -13.83
CA MET A 147 2.06 8.46 -14.28
C MET A 147 1.30 8.14 -15.56
N GLU A 148 1.95 7.46 -16.48
CA GLU A 148 1.30 6.84 -17.64
C GLU A 148 0.83 5.41 -17.30
N PRO A 149 -0.09 4.82 -18.09
CA PRO A 149 -0.45 3.41 -17.92
C PRO A 149 0.78 2.49 -18.00
N GLY A 150 0.93 1.63 -16.99
CA GLY A 150 2.05 0.70 -16.86
C GLY A 150 3.23 1.22 -16.03
N ASP A 151 3.25 2.50 -15.65
CA ASP A 151 4.27 3.02 -14.74
C ASP A 151 4.14 2.41 -13.35
N LEU A 152 5.28 2.05 -12.75
CA LEU A 152 5.41 1.61 -11.37
C LEU A 152 6.22 2.65 -10.60
N VAL A 153 5.61 3.26 -9.57
CA VAL A 153 6.32 4.12 -8.63
C VAL A 153 6.61 3.35 -7.35
N LEU A 154 7.82 3.53 -6.82
CA LEU A 154 8.25 2.99 -5.53
C LEU A 154 8.63 4.11 -4.58
N TRP A 155 8.32 3.94 -3.29
CA TRP A 155 8.79 4.84 -2.23
C TRP A 155 9.07 4.08 -0.94
N ASP A 156 10.06 4.55 -0.20
CA ASP A 156 10.36 4.06 1.14
C ASP A 156 9.16 4.32 2.07
N SER A 157 8.70 3.35 2.85
CA SER A 157 7.55 3.51 3.76
C SER A 157 7.71 4.65 4.78
N ARG A 158 8.94 5.12 5.01
CA ARG A 158 9.26 6.31 5.83
C ARG A 158 8.97 7.64 5.13
N THR A 159 8.71 7.62 3.82
CA THR A 159 8.43 8.83 3.03
C THR A 159 7.04 9.33 3.41
N MET A 160 6.93 10.62 3.79
CA MET A 160 5.64 11.25 3.97
C MET A 160 4.90 11.28 2.64
N HIS A 161 3.64 10.84 2.64
CA HIS A 161 2.82 10.75 1.45
C HIS A 161 1.34 10.83 1.80
N TYR A 162 0.52 11.04 0.76
CA TYR A 162 -0.94 10.92 0.84
C TYR A 162 -1.55 10.80 -0.55
N ALA A 163 -2.83 10.44 -0.60
CA ALA A 163 -3.62 10.42 -1.83
C ALA A 163 -4.36 11.75 -2.02
N GLU A 164 -4.25 12.33 -3.22
CA GLU A 164 -5.01 13.49 -3.68
C GLU A 164 -6.27 13.05 -4.42
N HIS A 165 -7.40 13.71 -4.17
CA HIS A 165 -8.66 13.44 -4.85
C HIS A 165 -8.66 14.00 -6.29
N PRO A 166 -9.14 13.25 -7.30
CA PRO A 166 -9.23 13.73 -8.68
C PRO A 166 -10.14 14.96 -8.82
N GLN A 167 -9.63 15.94 -9.55
CA GLN A 167 -10.33 17.15 -10.00
C GLN A 167 -10.65 17.09 -11.51
N GLY A 168 -10.01 16.17 -12.24
CA GLY A 168 -10.22 15.91 -13.66
C GLY A 168 -11.41 15.00 -13.95
N ASP A 169 -11.35 14.36 -15.12
CA ASP A 169 -12.47 13.58 -15.67
C ASP A 169 -12.17 12.09 -15.80
N LEU A 170 -10.95 11.67 -15.49
CA LEU A 170 -10.49 10.29 -15.61
C LEU A 170 -10.82 9.50 -14.34
N ILE A 171 -11.17 8.23 -14.55
CA ILE A 171 -11.26 7.26 -13.46
C ILE A 171 -9.84 6.84 -13.12
N ARG A 172 -9.41 7.13 -11.89
CA ARG A 172 -8.14 6.64 -11.38
C ARG A 172 -8.25 5.14 -11.17
N HIS A 173 -7.27 4.38 -11.64
CA HIS A 173 -7.17 2.94 -11.38
C HIS A 173 -5.71 2.56 -11.15
N VAL A 174 -5.41 2.09 -9.94
CA VAL A 174 -4.06 1.69 -9.52
C VAL A 174 -4.11 0.44 -8.66
N GLN A 175 -3.03 -0.33 -8.66
CA GLN A 175 -2.83 -1.45 -7.75
C GLN A 175 -1.62 -1.20 -6.85
N TYR A 176 -1.76 -1.48 -5.56
CA TYR A 176 -0.63 -1.47 -4.63
C TYR A 176 0.11 -2.80 -4.69
N ILE A 177 1.41 -2.74 -4.91
CA ILE A 177 2.30 -3.90 -4.99
C ILE A 177 3.52 -3.58 -4.16
N CYS A 178 3.74 -4.37 -3.11
CA CYS A 178 4.96 -4.33 -2.34
C CYS A 178 5.55 -5.74 -2.31
N MET A 179 6.86 -5.85 -2.47
CA MET A 179 7.58 -7.09 -2.24
C MET A 179 8.77 -6.85 -1.31
N THR A 180 9.05 -7.82 -0.46
CA THR A 180 10.22 -7.81 0.43
C THR A 180 10.87 -9.19 0.47
N PRO A 181 12.17 -9.29 0.78
CA PRO A 181 12.86 -10.56 0.93
C PRO A 181 12.12 -11.52 1.87
N ARG A 182 11.99 -12.78 1.46
CA ARG A 182 11.38 -13.83 2.27
C ARG A 182 12.07 -13.98 3.63
N LYS A 183 13.40 -13.83 3.67
CA LYS A 183 14.22 -13.91 4.89
C LYS A 183 13.86 -12.86 5.96
N PHE A 184 13.10 -11.81 5.62
CA PHE A 184 12.61 -10.84 6.61
C PHE A 184 11.41 -11.37 7.40
N ALA A 185 10.68 -12.34 6.86
CA ALA A 185 9.48 -12.87 7.48
C ALA A 185 9.83 -13.92 8.53
N LYS A 186 9.05 -13.93 9.62
CA LYS A 186 9.05 -15.04 10.56
C LYS A 186 8.31 -16.22 9.93
N LYS A 187 8.59 -17.42 10.43
CA LYS A 187 7.95 -18.65 9.94
C LYS A 187 6.43 -18.57 10.09
N GLU A 188 5.95 -18.06 11.22
CA GLU A 188 4.53 -17.95 11.53
C GLU A 188 3.82 -16.96 10.58
N ASP A 189 4.49 -15.86 10.20
CA ASP A 189 3.97 -14.89 9.24
C ASP A 189 3.84 -15.50 7.84
N ILE A 190 4.82 -16.31 7.42
CA ILE A 190 4.77 -17.05 6.14
C ILE A 190 3.61 -18.05 6.13
N GLU A 191 3.44 -18.82 7.21
CA GLU A 191 2.36 -19.80 7.35
C GLU A 191 0.98 -19.13 7.34
N LEU A 192 0.83 -18.02 8.08
CA LEU A 192 -0.41 -17.23 8.07
C LEU A 192 -0.69 -16.68 6.66
N LYS A 193 0.33 -16.13 5.99
CA LYS A 193 0.19 -15.60 4.63
C LYS A 193 -0.24 -16.68 3.64
N ALA A 194 0.35 -17.87 3.70
CA ALA A 194 -0.02 -19.00 2.86
C ALA A 194 -1.47 -19.43 3.10
N LYS A 195 -1.93 -19.42 4.36
CA LYS A 195 -3.34 -19.66 4.69
C LYS A 195 -4.27 -18.59 4.09
N LEU A 196 -3.95 -17.32 4.29
CA LEU A 196 -4.75 -16.20 3.76
C LEU A 196 -4.82 -16.21 2.22
N PHE A 197 -3.76 -16.65 1.55
CA PHE A 197 -3.77 -16.87 0.11
C PHE A 197 -4.81 -17.92 -0.32
N ASN A 198 -4.87 -19.06 0.37
CA ASN A 198 -5.86 -20.11 0.09
C ASN A 198 -7.30 -19.66 0.38
N ASP A 199 -7.48 -18.75 1.34
CA ASP A 199 -8.78 -18.19 1.74
C ASP A 199 -9.14 -16.90 0.96
N PHE A 200 -8.34 -16.52 -0.05
CA PHE A 200 -8.48 -15.28 -0.84
C PHE A 200 -8.61 -13.99 0.00
N GLN A 201 -7.92 -13.93 1.14
CA GLN A 201 -7.93 -12.79 2.04
C GLN A 201 -6.81 -11.81 1.72
N GLY A 202 -7.19 -10.54 1.52
CA GLY A 202 -6.22 -9.44 1.48
C GLY A 202 -5.46 -9.27 2.78
N THR A 203 -4.27 -8.68 2.67
CA THR A 203 -3.37 -8.31 3.77
C THR A 203 -3.08 -6.82 3.76
N THR A 204 -2.26 -6.36 4.71
CA THR A 204 -1.66 -5.02 4.65
C THR A 204 -0.62 -4.91 3.53
N HIS A 205 -0.06 -3.71 3.35
CA HIS A 205 1.02 -3.45 2.41
C HIS A 205 2.34 -4.13 2.79
N TRP A 206 2.51 -4.59 4.04
CA TRP A 206 3.72 -5.29 4.49
C TRP A 206 3.73 -6.75 4.02
N PRO A 207 4.73 -7.20 3.22
CA PRO A 207 4.71 -8.58 2.72
C PRO A 207 5.18 -9.63 3.73
N HIS A 208 6.05 -9.23 4.67
CA HIS A 208 6.79 -10.13 5.57
C HIS A 208 6.38 -10.06 7.05
N CYS A 209 5.58 -9.07 7.46
CA CYS A 209 5.09 -8.91 8.83
C CYS A 209 3.79 -8.11 8.84
N ASN A 210 3.22 -7.84 10.03
CA ASN A 210 1.99 -7.04 10.18
C ASN A 210 0.85 -7.61 9.30
N ILE A 211 0.73 -8.94 9.29
CA ILE A 211 -0.19 -9.67 8.43
C ILE A 211 -1.56 -9.72 9.11
N HIS A 212 -2.49 -8.91 8.62
CA HIS A 212 -3.87 -8.87 9.08
C HIS A 212 -4.82 -9.23 7.95
N LYS A 213 -5.83 -10.05 8.22
CA LYS A 213 -6.91 -10.30 7.26
C LYS A 213 -7.74 -9.03 7.10
N ALA A 214 -8.07 -8.64 5.87
CA ALA A 214 -8.98 -7.51 5.61
C ALA A 214 -10.40 -7.74 6.18
N GLY A 215 -10.84 -9.00 6.27
CA GLY A 215 -12.17 -9.36 6.72
C GLY A 215 -13.26 -9.07 5.68
N PRO A 216 -14.52 -9.43 5.97
CA PRO A 216 -15.61 -9.18 5.05
C PRO A 216 -15.99 -7.68 5.05
N PRO A 217 -16.36 -7.12 3.89
CA PRO A 217 -16.79 -5.74 3.79
C PRO A 217 -18.15 -5.55 4.47
N LEU A 218 -18.26 -4.53 5.30
CA LEU A 218 -19.52 -4.10 5.90
C LEU A 218 -20.11 -2.92 5.11
N ARG A 219 -21.44 -2.81 5.10
CA ARG A 219 -22.22 -1.65 4.62
C ARG A 219 -23.24 -1.33 5.71
N ASP A 220 -23.17 -0.11 6.24
CA ASP A 220 -24.02 0.35 7.35
C ASP A 220 -23.97 -0.61 8.55
N GLY A 221 -22.77 -1.08 8.91
CA GLY A 221 -22.53 -2.01 10.01
C GLY A 221 -22.96 -3.46 9.76
N LYS A 222 -23.52 -3.79 8.58
CA LYS A 222 -23.97 -5.14 8.22
C LYS A 222 -23.07 -5.74 7.15
N LEU A 223 -22.97 -7.07 7.13
CA LEU A 223 -22.26 -7.78 6.06
C LEU A 223 -22.81 -7.35 4.69
N CYS A 224 -21.92 -6.90 3.81
CA CYS A 224 -22.31 -6.49 2.47
C CYS A 224 -22.92 -7.70 1.72
N PRO A 225 -24.16 -7.59 1.19
CA PRO A 225 -24.80 -8.70 0.47
C PRO A 225 -24.09 -9.04 -0.85
N LYS A 226 -23.23 -8.14 -1.34
CA LYS A 226 -22.37 -8.35 -2.51
C LYS A 226 -20.99 -8.90 -2.16
N ASN A 227 -20.74 -9.29 -0.90
CA ASN A 227 -19.48 -9.89 -0.51
C ASN A 227 -19.21 -11.17 -1.30
N ARG A 228 -17.94 -11.39 -1.64
CA ARG A 228 -17.46 -12.61 -2.28
C ARG A 228 -16.31 -13.19 -1.48
N THR A 229 -16.32 -14.50 -1.31
CA THR A 229 -15.27 -15.28 -0.66
C THR A 229 -14.25 -15.84 -1.65
N GLU A 230 -14.47 -15.64 -2.94
CA GLU A 230 -13.52 -15.97 -4.00
C GLU A 230 -13.50 -14.91 -5.12
N PRO A 231 -12.40 -14.79 -5.87
CA PRO A 231 -12.29 -13.93 -7.04
C PRO A 231 -13.32 -14.28 -8.13
N LEU A 232 -13.66 -13.30 -8.98
CA LEU A 232 -14.51 -13.57 -10.15
C LEU A 232 -13.74 -14.39 -11.17
N GLU A 233 -12.48 -14.00 -11.38
CA GLU A 233 -11.54 -14.75 -12.18
C GLU A 233 -10.40 -15.21 -11.26
N LYS A 234 -10.32 -16.51 -11.04
CA LYS A 234 -9.26 -17.09 -10.19
C LYS A 234 -7.90 -16.93 -10.86
N PRO A 235 -6.83 -16.69 -10.08
CA PRO A 235 -5.50 -16.55 -10.63
C PRO A 235 -4.98 -17.89 -11.15
N VAL A 236 -4.12 -17.83 -12.17
CA VAL A 236 -3.38 -19.01 -12.62
C VAL A 236 -2.32 -19.33 -11.58
N ILE A 237 -2.42 -20.50 -10.95
CA ILE A 237 -1.52 -20.91 -9.87
C ILE A 237 -0.22 -21.45 -10.47
N THR A 238 0.80 -20.59 -10.51
CA THR A 238 2.17 -20.96 -10.91
C THR A 238 3.07 -21.09 -9.69
N ASP A 239 4.25 -21.68 -9.87
CA ASP A 239 5.29 -21.73 -8.84
C ASP A 239 5.68 -20.33 -8.33
N GLN A 240 5.72 -19.34 -9.23
CA GLN A 240 6.03 -17.96 -8.86
C GLN A 240 4.94 -17.35 -7.98
N VAL A 241 3.67 -17.55 -8.32
CA VAL A 241 2.54 -17.12 -7.49
C VAL A 241 2.62 -17.75 -6.10
N LEU A 242 2.85 -19.07 -6.03
CA LEU A 242 2.95 -19.79 -4.76
C LEU A 242 4.14 -19.31 -3.91
N ARG A 243 5.28 -19.03 -4.54
CA ARG A 243 6.48 -18.50 -3.86
C ARG A 243 6.26 -17.09 -3.31
N LEU A 244 5.74 -16.17 -4.13
CA LEU A 244 5.39 -14.81 -3.71
C LEU A 244 4.30 -14.78 -2.63
N ALA A 245 3.36 -15.73 -2.67
CA ALA A 245 2.32 -15.89 -1.65
C ALA A 245 2.80 -16.52 -0.34
N GLY A 246 4.04 -17.03 -0.29
CA GLY A 246 4.56 -17.76 0.86
C GLY A 246 4.12 -19.23 0.93
N ALA A 247 3.28 -19.69 0.00
CA ALA A 247 2.74 -21.06 -0.08
C ALA A 247 3.73 -22.09 -0.65
N LYS A 248 4.84 -21.65 -1.26
CA LYS A 248 5.96 -22.50 -1.69
C LYS A 248 7.29 -21.89 -1.24
N ALA A 249 8.28 -22.74 -0.97
CA ALA A 249 9.65 -22.32 -0.72
C ALA A 249 10.36 -21.92 -2.04
N TYR A 250 11.46 -21.18 -1.92
CA TYR A 250 12.30 -20.82 -3.07
C TYR A 250 13.21 -21.99 -3.44
#